data_AF-A0A0J8UP53-F1
#
_entry.id   AF-A0A0J8UP53-F1
#
_cell.length_a   1.000
_cell.length_b   1.000
_cell.length_c   1.000
_cell.angle_alpha   90.00
_cell.angle_beta   90.00
_cell.angle_gamma   90.00
#
_symmetry.space_group_name_H-M   'P 1'
#
loop_
_entity.id
_entity.type
_entity.pdbx_description
1 polymer ?
#
loop_
_entity_poly.entity_id
_entity_poly.type
_entity_poly.pdbx_seq_one_letter_code
_entity_poly.pdbx_strand_id
1 'polypeptide(L)'
;MASRAFSTSARQMKKLDWKLKGTTVDVTWLMEQINDSVDHVPGLESVLTDASGNPHPTPAKDDPYHGSVELYNHAGQRVTSAHCYPNGYVKFSKKKFQNVKLVPHLKAPVIPPASSKPDSEPVQSGSKSDKK
;
A
#
# COMPACT_ATOMS: atom_id res chain seq x y z
N MET A 1 -2.36 -33.52 -9.57
CA MET A 1 -2.04 -32.13 -9.19
C MET A 1 -2.45 -31.94 -7.73
N ALA A 2 -1.49 -31.78 -6.81
CA ALA A 2 -1.80 -31.59 -5.39
C ALA A 2 -2.11 -30.12 -5.15
N SER A 3 -3.39 -29.77 -5.10
CA SER A 3 -3.84 -28.46 -4.64
C SER A 3 -3.44 -28.32 -3.16
N ARG A 4 -2.44 -27.50 -2.88
CA ARG A 4 -2.10 -27.10 -1.50
C ARG A 4 -3.27 -26.29 -0.96
N ALA A 5 -4.20 -26.97 -0.29
CA ALA A 5 -5.20 -26.33 0.53
C ALA A 5 -4.47 -25.61 1.67
N PHE A 6 -4.13 -24.34 1.45
CA PHE A 6 -3.66 -23.46 2.53
C PHE A 6 -4.82 -23.34 3.51
N SER A 7 -4.74 -24.12 4.59
CA SER A 7 -5.73 -24.14 5.66
C SER A 7 -6.02 -22.71 6.12
N THR A 8 -7.30 -22.32 6.07
CA THR A 8 -7.80 -21.07 6.64
C THR A 8 -7.41 -20.92 8.11
N SER A 9 -7.22 -22.03 8.84
CA SER A 9 -6.73 -22.04 10.22
C SER A 9 -5.27 -21.58 10.34
N ALA A 10 -4.40 -21.88 9.37
CA ALA A 10 -3.01 -21.38 9.36
C ALA A 10 -2.97 -19.87 9.08
N ARG A 11 -3.88 -19.37 8.24
CA ARG A 11 -4.08 -17.92 8.01
C ARG A 11 -4.58 -17.21 9.28
N GLN A 12 -5.45 -17.86 10.05
CA GLN A 12 -5.93 -17.32 11.35
C GLN A 12 -4.83 -17.27 12.43
N MET A 13 -3.88 -18.21 12.41
CA MET A 13 -2.72 -18.18 13.31
C MET A 13 -1.64 -17.18 12.88
N LYS A 14 -1.57 -16.84 11.58
CA LYS A 14 -0.81 -15.70 11.04
C LYS A 14 -1.53 -14.36 11.24
N LYS A 15 -2.27 -14.18 12.33
CA LYS A 15 -2.64 -12.83 12.76
C LYS A 15 -1.34 -12.13 13.17
N LEU A 16 -0.67 -11.57 12.18
CA LEU A 16 0.42 -10.64 12.34
C LEU A 16 0.00 -9.64 13.42
N ASP A 17 0.90 -9.33 14.36
CA ASP A 17 0.61 -8.35 15.40
C ASP A 17 0.39 -7.00 14.73
N TRP A 18 -0.88 -6.65 14.53
CA TRP A 18 -1.31 -5.46 13.82
C TRP A 18 -1.33 -4.27 14.76
N LYS A 19 -0.60 -3.21 14.41
CA LYS A 19 -0.74 -1.91 15.08
C LYS A 19 -1.29 -0.87 14.13
N LEU A 20 -2.36 -0.21 14.59
CA LEU A 20 -2.98 0.94 13.94
C LEU A 20 -2.33 2.21 14.49
N LYS A 21 -1.48 2.85 13.70
CA LYS A 21 -0.82 4.11 14.10
C LYS A 21 -1.46 5.28 13.39
N GLY A 22 -2.32 6.01 14.09
CA GLY A 22 -2.93 7.25 13.58
C GLY A 22 -3.97 7.03 12.48
N THR A 23 -4.61 5.87 12.43
CA THR A 23 -5.72 5.59 11.52
C THR A 23 -7.05 5.95 12.18
N THR A 24 -7.88 6.73 11.49
CA THR A 24 -9.25 7.08 11.91
C THR A 24 -10.33 6.45 11.03
N VAL A 25 -9.92 5.72 9.98
CA VAL A 25 -10.80 5.00 9.05
C VAL A 25 -10.61 3.50 9.16
N ASP A 26 -11.59 2.71 8.72
CA ASP A 26 -11.44 1.26 8.61
C ASP A 26 -10.39 0.90 7.55
N VAL A 27 -9.28 0.34 8.01
CA VAL A 27 -8.16 -0.13 7.17
C VAL A 27 -8.07 -1.66 7.16
N THR A 28 -9.13 -2.37 7.51
CA THR A 28 -9.15 -3.84 7.50
C THR A 28 -8.78 -4.39 6.12
N TRP A 29 -9.26 -3.76 5.05
CA TRP A 29 -8.92 -4.16 3.67
C TRP A 29 -7.41 -4.08 3.40
N LEU A 30 -6.72 -3.08 3.95
CA LEU A 30 -5.28 -2.88 3.80
C LEU A 30 -4.53 -4.00 4.52
N MET A 31 -4.98 -4.35 5.71
CA MET A 31 -4.39 -5.39 6.53
C MET A 31 -4.54 -6.78 5.88
N GLU A 32 -5.73 -7.10 5.40
CA GLU A 32 -6.02 -8.39 4.76
C GLU A 32 -5.24 -8.52 3.44
N GLN A 33 -5.22 -7.46 2.62
CA GLN A 33 -4.45 -7.44 1.35
C GLN A 33 -2.93 -7.52 1.59
N ILE A 34 -2.44 -6.71 2.55
CA ILE A 34 -1.30 -6.97 3.44
C ILE A 34 -0.78 -8.40 3.49
N ASN A 35 -1.51 -9.13 4.34
CA ASN A 35 -1.24 -10.48 4.78
C ASN A 35 -1.20 -11.47 3.61
N ASP A 36 -2.17 -11.35 2.70
CA ASP A 36 -2.19 -12.18 1.50
C ASP A 36 -0.95 -11.93 0.64
N SER A 37 -0.51 -10.68 0.50
CA SER A 37 0.61 -10.34 -0.38
C SER A 37 1.96 -10.81 0.18
N VAL A 38 2.18 -10.75 1.50
CA VAL A 38 3.45 -11.21 2.11
C VAL A 38 3.63 -12.71 2.00
N ASP A 39 2.55 -13.50 1.93
CA ASP A 39 2.60 -14.94 1.69
C ASP A 39 3.14 -15.30 0.29
N HIS A 40 3.08 -14.35 -0.65
CA HIS A 40 3.63 -14.52 -2.00
C HIS A 40 5.07 -13.98 -2.15
N VAL A 41 5.66 -13.42 -1.09
CA VAL A 41 7.01 -12.84 -1.13
C VAL A 41 7.94 -13.62 -0.23
N PRO A 42 8.91 -14.37 -0.81
CA PRO A 42 9.91 -15.10 -0.02
C PRO A 42 10.66 -14.18 0.95
N GLY A 43 10.77 -14.60 2.21
CA GLY A 43 11.45 -13.88 3.27
C GLY A 43 10.60 -12.83 4.01
N LEU A 44 9.29 -12.77 3.75
CA LEU A 44 8.32 -11.95 4.49
C LEU A 44 7.24 -12.79 5.20
N GLU A 45 7.42 -14.10 5.33
CA GLU A 45 6.38 -15.03 5.81
C GLU A 45 6.04 -14.85 7.30
N SER A 46 6.92 -14.20 8.07
CA SER A 46 6.84 -14.05 9.53
C SER A 46 7.13 -12.61 9.99
N VAL A 47 6.63 -11.62 9.25
CA VAL A 47 6.82 -10.19 9.59
C VAL A 47 5.61 -9.60 10.27
N LEU A 48 5.80 -8.82 11.32
CA LEU A 48 4.76 -8.00 11.93
C LEU A 48 4.45 -6.82 11.01
N THR A 49 3.18 -6.40 10.94
CA THR A 49 2.77 -5.31 10.02
C THR A 49 2.06 -4.19 10.78
N ASP A 50 2.53 -2.97 10.58
CA ASP A 50 1.95 -1.75 11.15
C ASP A 50 1.34 -0.89 10.03
N ALA A 51 0.06 -0.55 10.15
CA ALA A 51 -0.59 0.41 9.26
C ALA A 51 -0.21 1.85 9.70
N SER A 52 0.39 2.60 8.77
CA SER A 52 0.92 3.93 9.01
C SER A 52 -0.02 5.01 8.47
N GLY A 53 -0.90 5.50 9.34
CA GLY A 53 -1.83 6.58 9.02
C GLY A 53 -2.96 6.16 8.07
N ASN A 54 -3.86 7.11 7.80
CA ASN A 54 -4.97 6.89 6.87
C ASN A 54 -4.48 6.71 5.42
N PRO A 55 -5.09 5.81 4.65
CA PRO A 55 -4.83 5.73 3.22
C PRO A 55 -5.15 7.05 2.52
N HIS A 56 -4.26 7.49 1.62
CA HIS A 56 -4.33 8.80 0.97
C HIS A 56 -3.63 8.76 -0.40
N PRO A 57 -3.96 9.68 -1.33
CA PRO A 57 -3.20 9.88 -2.55
C PRO A 57 -1.98 10.78 -2.28
N THR A 58 -0.90 10.62 -3.07
CA THR A 58 0.23 11.56 -3.11
C THR A 58 0.42 12.10 -4.54
N PRO A 59 -0.38 13.11 -4.95
CA PRO A 59 -0.36 13.63 -6.33
C PRO A 59 1.00 14.19 -6.76
N ALA A 60 1.76 14.77 -5.83
CA ALA A 60 3.08 15.34 -6.09
C ALA A 60 4.11 14.30 -6.57
N LYS A 61 3.84 13.01 -6.36
CA LYS A 61 4.70 11.90 -6.77
C LYS A 61 4.03 10.99 -7.81
N ASP A 62 2.91 11.43 -8.38
CA ASP A 62 2.06 10.61 -9.24
C ASP A 62 1.71 9.25 -8.60
N ASP A 63 1.55 9.25 -7.27
CA ASP A 63 1.23 8.05 -6.49
C ASP A 63 -0.26 8.07 -6.15
N PRO A 64 -1.08 7.21 -6.77
CA PRO A 64 -2.53 7.20 -6.54
C PRO A 64 -2.84 6.78 -5.11
N TYR A 65 -4.12 6.84 -4.75
CA TYR A 65 -4.57 6.48 -3.40
C TYR A 65 -4.04 5.12 -2.95
N HIS A 66 -3.35 5.10 -1.82
CA HIS A 66 -2.74 3.91 -1.26
C HIS A 66 -2.76 3.95 0.27
N GLY A 67 -2.73 2.77 0.89
CA GLY A 67 -2.41 2.60 2.30
C GLY A 67 -0.93 2.29 2.46
N SER A 68 -0.30 2.91 3.47
CA SER A 68 1.11 2.71 3.77
C SER A 68 1.26 1.77 4.96
N VAL A 69 2.13 0.77 4.82
CA VAL A 69 2.43 -0.18 5.90
C VAL A 69 3.94 -0.30 6.11
N GLU A 70 4.31 -0.56 7.35
CA GLU A 70 5.66 -0.92 7.73
C GLU A 70 5.69 -2.38 8.21
N LEU A 71 6.70 -3.11 7.76
CA LEU A 71 6.87 -4.53 8.01
C LEU A 71 8.10 -4.71 8.89
N TYR A 72 7.96 -5.43 10.00
CA TYR A 72 8.94 -5.59 11.06
C TYR A 72 9.26 -7.07 11.28
N ASN A 73 10.48 -7.40 11.70
CA ASN A 73 10.79 -8.74 12.17
C ASN A 73 10.34 -8.92 13.64
N HIS A 74 10.40 -10.14 14.16
CA HIS A 74 10.08 -10.43 15.57
C HIS A 74 10.99 -9.69 16.57
N ALA A 75 12.16 -9.22 16.16
CA ALA A 75 13.05 -8.38 16.96
C ALA A 75 12.64 -6.89 16.97
N GLY A 76 11.53 -6.52 16.30
CA GLY A 76 11.04 -5.15 16.20
C GLY A 76 11.80 -4.25 15.22
N GLN A 77 12.66 -4.82 14.38
CA GLN A 77 13.43 -4.07 13.38
C GLN A 77 12.65 -3.98 12.06
N ARG A 78 12.60 -2.79 11.45
CA ARG A 78 11.89 -2.57 10.18
C ARG A 78 12.57 -3.33 9.03
N VAL A 79 11.90 -4.34 8.52
CA VAL A 79 12.31 -5.15 7.37
C VAL A 79 12.09 -4.40 6.08
N THR A 80 10.93 -3.81 5.86
CA THR A 80 10.60 -2.98 4.69
C THR A 80 9.35 -2.14 4.96
N SER A 81 8.98 -1.29 4.02
CA SER A 81 7.64 -0.70 3.94
C SER A 81 6.98 -1.09 2.63
N ALA A 82 5.66 -0.93 2.54
CA ALA A 82 4.92 -1.16 1.31
C ALA A 82 3.77 -0.16 1.15
N HIS A 83 3.46 0.16 -0.11
CA HIS A 83 2.23 0.84 -0.49
C HIS A 83 1.27 -0.20 -1.04
N CYS A 84 0.08 -0.28 -0.45
CA CYS A 84 -0.99 -1.14 -0.90
C CYS A 84 -2.07 -0.30 -1.57
N TYR A 85 -2.41 -0.65 -2.80
CA TYR A 85 -3.40 0.04 -3.60
C TYR A 85 -4.74 -0.70 -3.52
N PRO A 86 -5.88 0.01 -3.57
CA PRO A 86 -7.20 -0.63 -3.52
C PRO A 86 -7.46 -1.64 -4.63
N ASN A 87 -6.71 -1.55 -5.73
CA ASN A 87 -6.76 -2.50 -6.84
C ASN A 87 -6.00 -3.81 -6.57
N GLY A 88 -5.55 -4.10 -5.35
CA GLY A 88 -4.81 -5.31 -4.99
C GLY A 88 -3.35 -5.32 -5.42
N TYR A 89 -2.81 -4.19 -5.90
CA TYR A 89 -1.38 -4.04 -6.13
C TYR A 89 -0.67 -3.68 -4.83
N VAL A 90 0.49 -4.28 -4.57
CA VAL A 90 1.34 -4.00 -3.42
C VAL A 90 2.76 -3.75 -3.91
N LYS A 91 3.26 -2.55 -3.62
CA LYS A 91 4.59 -2.08 -3.99
C LYS A 91 5.47 -2.01 -2.75
N PHE A 92 6.51 -2.84 -2.70
CA PHE A 92 7.48 -2.80 -1.61
C PHE A 92 8.53 -1.71 -1.86
N SER A 93 8.97 -1.05 -0.80
CA SER A 93 9.99 0.00 -0.91
C SER A 93 11.39 -0.55 -1.18
N LYS A 94 11.71 -1.73 -0.65
CA LYS A 94 12.98 -2.41 -0.92
C LYS A 94 12.89 -3.25 -2.19
N LYS A 95 13.74 -2.94 -3.17
CA LYS A 95 13.83 -3.62 -4.48
C LYS A 95 14.08 -5.14 -4.43
N LYS A 96 14.59 -5.66 -3.31
CA LYS A 96 14.81 -7.11 -3.13
C LYS A 96 13.50 -7.90 -2.99
N PHE A 97 12.40 -7.22 -2.64
CA PHE A 97 11.07 -7.82 -2.55
C PHE A 97 10.31 -7.54 -3.84
N GLN A 98 9.74 -8.60 -4.41
CA GLN A 98 8.93 -8.49 -5.61
C GLN A 98 7.61 -7.78 -5.30
N ASN A 99 7.20 -6.86 -6.18
CA ASN A 99 5.87 -6.27 -6.11
C ASN A 99 4.82 -7.31 -6.45
N VAL A 100 3.71 -7.29 -5.71
CA VAL A 100 2.68 -8.31 -5.82
C VAL A 100 1.40 -7.70 -6.39
N LYS A 101 0.72 -8.44 -7.27
CA LYS A 101 -0.60 -8.08 -7.78
C LYS A 101 -1.56 -9.24 -7.50
N LEU A 102 -2.48 -9.03 -6.58
CA LEU A 102 -3.54 -9.99 -6.27
C LEU A 102 -4.91 -9.43 -6.66
N VAL A 103 -5.93 -10.27 -6.49
CA VAL A 103 -7.32 -9.85 -6.59
C VAL A 103 -7.58 -8.75 -5.56
N PRO A 104 -8.22 -7.62 -5.94
CA PRO A 104 -8.60 -6.57 -5.01
C PRO A 104 -9.42 -7.10 -3.83
N HIS A 105 -9.14 -6.61 -2.63
CA HIS A 105 -9.93 -6.94 -1.46
C HIS A 105 -11.37 -6.40 -1.59
N LEU A 106 -12.38 -7.18 -1.18
CA LEU A 106 -13.80 -6.82 -1.32
C LEU A 106 -14.19 -5.52 -0.59
N LYS A 107 -13.52 -5.25 0.54
CA LYS A 107 -13.71 -4.04 1.35
C LYS A 107 -12.81 -2.87 0.92
N ALA A 108 -11.99 -3.04 -0.12
CA ALA A 108 -11.16 -1.95 -0.60
C ALA A 108 -12.05 -0.85 -1.19
N PRO A 109 -11.70 0.43 -0.99
CA PRO A 109 -12.47 1.54 -1.54
C PRO A 109 -12.47 1.47 -3.07
N VAL A 110 -13.64 1.56 -3.69
CA VAL A 110 -13.77 1.73 -5.14
C VAL A 110 -13.47 3.18 -5.46
N ILE A 111 -12.24 3.42 -5.91
CA ILE A 111 -11.80 4.74 -6.33
C ILE A 111 -11.97 4.80 -7.83
N PRO A 112 -12.82 5.69 -8.37
CA PRO A 112 -12.91 5.86 -9.81
C PRO A 112 -11.51 6.17 -10.35
N PRO A 113 -11.12 5.64 -11.52
CA PRO A 113 -9.85 6.00 -12.15
C PRO A 113 -9.81 7.54 -12.20
N ALA A 114 -8.72 8.11 -11.69
CA ALA A 114 -8.55 9.55 -11.64
C ALA A 114 -8.88 10.10 -13.04
N SER A 115 -9.93 10.90 -13.14
CA SER A 115 -10.27 11.63 -14.35
C SER A 115 -8.99 12.28 -14.83
N SER A 116 -8.54 11.90 -16.02
CA SER A 116 -7.51 12.64 -16.75
C SER A 116 -7.86 14.11 -16.62
N LYS A 117 -6.98 14.89 -15.98
CA LYS A 117 -7.19 16.32 -15.79
C LYS A 117 -7.53 16.94 -17.16
N PRO A 118 -8.51 17.87 -17.26
CA PRO A 118 -8.54 18.74 -18.44
C PRO A 118 -7.22 19.54 -18.45
N ASP A 119 -6.56 19.53 -19.61
CA ASP A 119 -5.42 20.40 -19.93
C ASP A 119 -5.70 21.81 -19.40
N SER A 120 -5.00 22.20 -18.33
CA SER A 120 -4.97 23.59 -17.92
C SER A 120 -3.85 24.24 -18.72
N GLU A 121 -4.25 25.07 -19.66
CA GLU A 121 -3.41 25.88 -20.55
C GLU A 121 -2.26 26.58 -19.81
N PRO A 122 -1.11 26.85 -20.47
CA PRO A 122 0.02 27.47 -19.84
C PRO A 122 -0.29 28.95 -19.51
N VAL A 123 -0.38 29.28 -18.22
CA VAL A 123 -0.35 30.68 -17.77
C VAL A 123 1.04 31.24 -18.08
N GLN A 124 1.13 32.08 -19.12
CA GLN A 124 2.28 32.94 -19.39
C GLN A 124 2.50 33.87 -18.19
N SER A 125 3.56 33.60 -17.43
CA SER A 125 4.07 34.54 -16.42
C SER A 125 4.81 35.66 -17.14
N GLY A 126 4.10 36.73 -17.45
CA GLY A 126 4.67 37.99 -17.90
C GLY A 126 4.76 38.95 -16.74
N SER A 127 5.98 39.39 -16.39
CA SER A 127 6.26 40.77 -15.96
C SER A 127 7.77 41.02 -15.99
N LYS A 128 8.16 41.84 -16.97
CA LYS A 128 9.49 42.42 -17.14
C LYS A 128 9.85 43.30 -15.94
N SER A 129 11.10 43.22 -15.49
CA SER A 129 11.71 44.23 -14.63
C SER A 129 12.20 45.37 -15.52
N ASP A 130 11.51 46.51 -15.49
CA ASP A 130 11.99 47.74 -16.10
C ASP A 130 13.02 48.40 -15.18
N LYS A 131 14.13 48.79 -15.80
CA LYS A 131 15.30 49.43 -15.22
C LYS A 131 15.16 50.94 -15.40
N LYS A 132 15.21 51.71 -14.32
CA LYS A 132 15.65 53.11 -14.36
C LYS A 132 16.22 53.54 -13.01
#